data_AF-A0A850T7B9-F1
#
_entry.id   AF-A0A850T7B9-F1
#
_cell.length_a   1.000
_cell.length_b   1.000
_cell.length_c   1.000
_cell.angle_alpha   90.00
_cell.angle_beta   90.00
_cell.angle_gamma   90.00
#
_symmetry.space_group_name_H-M   'P 1'
#
loop_
_entity.id
_entity.type
_entity.pdbx_description
1 polymer ?
#
loop_
_entity_poly.entity_id
_entity_poly.type
_entity_poly.pdbx_seq_one_letter_code
_entity_poly.pdbx_strand_id
1 'polypeptide(L)'
;MALKMILVKVDITGIAFVLGVKEDTILFWLDRAYKKANEINQALLKELPVTRVELDEMWSFVRRKTNNGADWSVSVIASDAERNGLPTWGSI
;
A
#
# COMPACT_ATOMS: atom_id res chain seq x y z
N MET A 1 14.16 9.10 12.68
CA MET A 1 13.83 9.91 11.48
C MET A 1 13.50 9.06 10.25
N ALA A 2 14.33 8.07 9.88
CA ALA A 2 14.09 7.21 8.70
C ALA A 2 12.64 6.64 8.59
N LEU A 3 12.12 6.00 9.65
CA LEU A 3 10.77 5.42 9.63
C LEU A 3 9.67 6.45 9.34
N LYS A 4 9.82 7.67 9.84
CA LYS A 4 8.87 8.77 9.57
C LYS A 4 8.92 9.18 8.09
N MET A 5 10.08 9.16 7.46
CA MET A 5 10.24 9.50 6.04
C MET A 5 9.59 8.44 5.14
N ILE A 6 9.69 7.16 5.51
CA ILE A 6 8.96 6.06 4.85
C ILE A 6 7.44 6.31 4.88
N LEU A 7 6.90 6.77 6.02
CA LEU A 7 5.47 7.10 6.14
C LEU A 7 5.03 8.26 5.24
N VAL A 8 5.94 9.19 4.92
CA VAL A 8 5.69 10.32 4.01
C VAL A 8 5.93 9.92 2.53
N LYS A 9 6.09 8.62 2.25
CA LYS A 9 6.33 8.05 0.91
C LYS A 9 7.64 8.49 0.26
N VAL A 10 8.65 8.81 1.06
CA VAL A 10 10.01 8.98 0.53
C VAL A 10 10.57 7.59 0.20
N ASP A 11 11.21 7.47 -0.95
CA ASP A 11 11.87 6.25 -1.40
C ASP A 11 13.08 5.90 -0.53
N ILE A 12 13.42 4.61 -0.46
CA ILE A 12 14.48 4.10 0.42
C ILE A 12 15.85 4.67 0.02
N THR A 13 16.10 4.83 -1.28
CA THR A 13 17.32 5.42 -1.83
C THR A 13 17.47 6.90 -1.43
N GLY A 14 16.39 7.67 -1.52
CA GLY A 14 16.33 9.06 -1.07
C GLY A 14 16.57 9.20 0.43
N ILE A 15 16.04 8.27 1.23
CA ILE A 15 16.31 8.23 2.68
C ILE A 15 17.77 7.85 2.96
N ALA A 16 18.33 6.88 2.24
CA ALA A 16 19.73 6.46 2.33
C ALA A 16 20.66 7.63 2.02
N PHE A 17 20.35 8.39 0.98
CA PHE A 17 21.07 9.59 0.60
C PHE A 17 21.00 10.70 1.67
N VAL A 18 19.80 11.05 2.14
CA VAL A 18 19.61 12.12 3.13
C VAL A 18 20.25 11.79 4.48
N LEU A 19 20.19 10.52 4.90
CA LEU A 19 20.74 10.09 6.19
C LEU A 19 22.19 9.60 6.11
N GLY A 20 22.75 9.45 4.91
CA GLY A 20 24.12 8.95 4.71
C GLY A 20 24.32 7.51 5.17
N VAL A 21 23.27 6.69 5.15
CA VAL A 21 23.29 5.28 5.59
C VAL A 21 23.00 4.36 4.41
N LYS A 22 23.47 3.11 4.49
CA LYS A 22 23.14 2.10 3.48
C LYS A 22 21.65 1.74 3.52
N GLU A 23 21.08 1.42 2.37
CA GLU A 23 19.69 0.98 2.25
C GLU A 23 19.38 -0.22 3.16
N ASP A 24 20.32 -1.18 3.27
CA ASP A 24 20.20 -2.33 4.18
C ASP A 24 19.95 -1.93 5.64
N THR A 25 20.52 -0.80 6.08
CA THR A 25 20.33 -0.30 7.45
C THR A 25 18.92 0.23 7.64
N ILE A 26 18.36 0.88 6.62
CA ILE A 26 16.97 1.37 6.63
C ILE A 26 16.00 0.20 6.61
N LEU A 27 16.25 -0.82 5.78
CA LEU A 27 15.47 -2.05 5.73
C LEU A 27 15.51 -2.80 7.07
N PHE A 28 16.68 -2.88 7.70
CA PHE A 28 16.81 -3.47 9.03
C PHE A 28 15.98 -2.74 10.09
N TRP A 29 15.96 -1.40 10.06
CA TRP A 29 15.10 -0.62 10.96
C TRP A 29 13.62 -0.81 10.65
N LEU A 30 13.24 -0.92 9.38
CA LEU A 30 11.87 -1.19 8.97
C LEU A 30 11.40 -2.56 9.44
N ASP A 31 12.22 -3.60 9.29
CA ASP A 31 11.93 -4.95 9.80
C ASP A 31 11.74 -4.95 11.33
N ARG A 32 12.61 -4.25 12.06
CA ARG A 32 12.47 -4.10 13.51
C ARG A 32 11.17 -3.38 13.89
N ALA A 33 10.81 -2.34 13.15
CA ALA A 33 9.56 -1.61 13.36
C ALA A 33 8.34 -2.50 13.07
N TYR A 34 8.38 -3.28 12.00
CA TYR A 34 7.35 -4.26 11.66
C TYR A 34 7.17 -5.30 12.77
N LYS A 35 8.25 -5.88 13.29
CA LYS A 35 8.20 -6.83 14.41
C LYS A 35 7.50 -6.23 15.63
N LYS A 36 7.83 -4.99 15.99
CA LYS A 36 7.18 -4.29 17.10
C LYS A 36 5.71 -3.99 16.84
N ALA A 37 5.37 -3.56 15.61
CA ALA A 37 3.99 -3.34 15.21
C ALA A 37 3.17 -4.64 15.26
N ASN A 38 3.76 -5.77 14.85
CA ASN A 38 3.12 -7.08 14.93
C ASN A 38 2.87 -7.51 16.38
N GLU A 39 3.83 -7.32 17.29
CA GLU A 39 3.62 -7.59 18.73
C GLU A 39 2.46 -6.77 19.30
N ILE A 40 2.42 -5.47 18.98
CA ILE A 40 1.35 -4.56 19.41
C ILE A 40 0.00 -5.00 18.83
N ASN A 41 -0.02 -5.30 17.53
CA ASN A 41 -1.24 -5.71 16.83
C ASN A 41 -1.77 -7.03 17.40
N GLN A 42 -0.89 -7.99 17.70
CA GLN A 42 -1.29 -9.26 18.33
C GLN A 42 -1.85 -9.08 19.75
N ALA A 43 -1.32 -8.13 20.53
CA ALA A 43 -1.87 -7.79 21.84
C ALA A 43 -3.26 -7.15 21.69
N LEU A 44 -3.39 -6.14 20.83
CA LEU A 44 -4.65 -5.43 20.58
C LEU A 44 -5.75 -6.35 20.01
N LEU A 45 -5.39 -7.24 19.08
CA LEU A 45 -6.33 -8.20 18.48
C LEU A 45 -6.91 -9.19 19.50
N LYS A 46 -6.20 -9.48 20.59
CA LYS A 46 -6.72 -10.34 21.68
C LYS A 46 -7.73 -9.61 22.58
N GLU A 47 -7.61 -8.29 22.65
CA GLU A 47 -8.43 -7.43 23.52
C GLU A 47 -9.66 -6.87 22.80
N LEU A 48 -9.83 -7.16 21.50
CA LEU A 48 -10.93 -6.69 20.67
C LEU A 48 -12.09 -7.70 20.66
N PRO A 49 -13.22 -7.42 21.35
CA PRO A 49 -14.43 -8.24 21.25
C PRO A 49 -15.14 -7.91 19.93
N VAL A 50 -14.64 -8.45 18.82
CA VAL A 50 -15.21 -8.22 17.48
C VAL A 50 -15.89 -9.49 17.00
N THR A 51 -17.12 -9.35 16.50
CA THR A 51 -17.87 -10.47 15.93
C THR A 51 -17.37 -10.79 14.51
N ARG A 52 -17.55 -12.05 14.06
CA ARG A 52 -17.10 -12.48 12.72
C ARG A 52 -17.70 -11.64 11.58
N VAL A 53 -18.90 -11.09 11.78
CA VAL A 53 -19.62 -10.28 10.78
C VAL A 53 -18.98 -8.90 10.62
N GLU A 54 -18.64 -8.23 11.73
CA GLU A 54 -17.96 -6.92 11.69
C GLU A 54 -16.59 -7.01 10.99
N LEU A 55 -15.86 -8.10 11.23
CA LEU A 55 -14.58 -8.34 10.57
C LEU A 55 -14.73 -8.54 9.06
N ASP A 56 -15.79 -9.23 8.62
CA ASP A 56 -16.10 -9.46 7.20
C ASP A 56 -16.54 -8.17 6.48
N GLU A 57 -17.31 -7.32 7.17
CA GLU A 57 -17.69 -6.00 6.65
C GLU A 57 -16.48 -5.07 6.50
N MET A 58 -15.57 -5.04 7.49
CA MET A 58 -14.32 -4.31 7.40
C MET A 58 -13.46 -4.78 6.22
N TRP A 59 -13.36 -6.09 6.01
CA TRP A 59 -12.57 -6.65 4.90
C TRP A 59 -13.23 -6.43 3.53
N SER A 60 -14.56 -6.48 3.47
CA SER A 60 -15.32 -6.10 2.28
C SER A 60 -15.13 -4.61 1.92
N PHE A 61 -15.02 -3.72 2.91
CA PHE A 61 -14.70 -2.32 2.68
C PHE A 61 -13.29 -2.13 2.11
N VAL A 62 -12.28 -2.79 2.69
CA VAL A 62 -10.90 -2.75 2.18
C VAL A 62 -10.84 -3.26 0.73
N ARG A 63 -11.49 -4.40 0.44
CA ARG A 63 -11.52 -5.00 -0.91
C ARG A 63 -12.16 -4.08 -1.95
N ARG A 64 -13.24 -3.38 -1.58
CA ARG A 64 -13.87 -2.39 -2.47
C ARG A 64 -12.95 -1.22 -2.75
N LYS A 65 -12.23 -0.73 -1.73
CA LYS A 65 -11.27 0.36 -1.88
C LYS A 65 -10.08 -0.01 -2.77
N THR A 66 -9.57 -1.24 -2.67
CA THR A 66 -8.48 -1.73 -3.53
C THR A 66 -8.94 -1.93 -4.97
N ASN A 67 -10.15 -2.44 -5.18
CA ASN A 67 -10.70 -2.63 -6.53
C ASN A 67 -11.00 -1.31 -7.24
N ASN A 68 -11.50 -0.29 -6.53
CA ASN A 68 -11.72 1.04 -7.11
C ASN A 68 -10.39 1.74 -7.51
N GLY A 69 -9.25 1.32 -6.94
CA GLY A 69 -7.92 1.77 -7.37
C GLY A 69 -7.45 1.13 -8.68
N ALA A 70 -7.94 -0.07 -9.01
CA ALA A 70 -7.65 -0.74 -10.28
C ALA A 70 -8.49 -0.18 -11.44
N ASP A 71 -9.70 0.32 -11.15
CA ASP A 71 -10.61 0.89 -12.13
C ASP A 71 -10.05 2.17 -12.80
N TRP A 72 -9.36 3.03 -12.01
CA TRP A 72 -8.70 4.23 -12.53
C TRP A 72 -7.65 3.94 -13.62
N SER A 73 -7.02 2.77 -13.56
CA SER A 73 -6.00 2.39 -14.55
C SER A 73 -6.63 2.11 -15.91
N VAL A 74 -7.84 1.55 -15.93
CA VAL A 74 -8.58 1.15 -17.14
C VAL A 74 -9.25 2.35 -17.81
N SER A 75 -9.76 3.31 -17.03
CA SER A 75 -10.36 4.54 -17.58
C SER A 75 -9.30 5.47 -18.17
N VAL A 76 -8.08 5.50 -17.62
CA VAL A 76 -6.97 6.31 -18.14
C VAL A 76 -6.45 5.74 -19.46
N ILE A 77 -6.23 4.43 -19.58
CA ILE A 77 -5.83 3.82 -20.87
C ILE A 77 -6.92 3.88 -21.94
N ALA A 78 -8.21 3.80 -21.57
CA ALA A 78 -9.31 4.02 -22.52
C ALA A 78 -9.34 5.47 -23.04
N SER A 79 -9.17 6.45 -22.14
CA SER A 79 -9.16 7.88 -22.49
C SER A 79 -7.91 8.28 -23.30
N ASP A 80 -6.78 7.62 -23.06
CA ASP A 80 -5.52 7.86 -23.77
C ASP A 80 -5.49 7.17 -25.14
N ALA A 81 -6.18 6.03 -25.30
CA ALA A 81 -6.36 5.36 -26.59
C ALA A 81 -7.26 6.18 -27.54
N GLU A 82 -8.34 6.79 -27.03
CA GLU A 82 -9.21 7.69 -27.81
C GLU A 82 -8.49 8.98 -28.25
N ARG A 83 -7.58 9.50 -27.42
CA ARG A 83 -6.76 10.68 -27.77
C ARG A 83 -5.64 10.39 -28.77
N ASN A 84 -5.05 9.19 -28.73
CA ASN A 84 -3.87 8.85 -29.53
C ASN A 84 -4.16 7.99 -30.76
N GLY A 85 -5.43 7.74 -31.09
CA GLY A 85 -5.83 7.10 -32.36
C GLY A 85 -5.28 5.68 -32.55
N LEU A 86 -5.05 4.93 -31.48
CA LEU A 86 -4.60 3.54 -31.55
C LEU A 86 -5.80 2.59 -31.72
N PRO A 87 -5.69 1.54 -32.53
CA PRO A 87 -6.83 0.68 -32.86
C PRO A 87 -7.30 -0.10 -31.63
N THR A 88 -8.56 0.09 -31.26
CA THR A 88 -9.26 -0.70 -30.24
C THR A 88 -9.52 -2.10 -30.81
N TRP A 89 -8.58 -3.02 -30.61
CA TRP A 89 -8.84 -4.44 -30.88
C TRP A 89 -9.85 -4.97 -29.86
N GLY A 90 -11.12 -4.98 -30.25
CA GLY A 90 -12.23 -5.40 -29.40
C GLY A 90 -13.57 -5.43 -30.15
N SER A 91 -13.59 -6.00 -31.35
CA SER A 91 -14.83 -6.39 -32.05
C SER A 91 -14.57 -7.61 -32.93
N ILE A 92 -14.43 -8.78 -32.28
CA ILE A 92 -14.86 -10.09 -32.80
C ILE A 92 -15.42 -10.86 -31.60
#